data_AF-A0A5M6I3S0-F1
#
_entry.id   AF-A0A5M6I3S0-F1
#
_cell.length_a   1.000
_cell.length_b   1.000
_cell.length_c   1.000
_cell.angle_alpha   90.00
_cell.angle_beta   90.00
_cell.angle_gamma   90.00
#
_symmetry.space_group_name_H-M   'P 1'
#
loop_
_entity.id
_entity.type
_entity.pdbx_description
1 polymer ?
#
loop_
_entity_poly.entity_id
_entity_poly.type
_entity_poly.pdbx_seq_one_letter_code
_entity_poly.pdbx_strand_id
1 'polypeptide(L)'
;MADLDGQAGLDAWMERAMRALDAGTLRGVMRDIAATVRRRTQARMATQTAPDGTPWEPRRAQETDHNGGGTVRRRAAMMRGLRRSRRLRIQAAGDRVAIGWRGRDGRIAALHHHGGRDHIVEGRPRTADYPARPLLGWTPEDIAVVRRALVLHLTS
;
A
#
# COMPACT_ATOMS: atom_id res chain seq x y z
N MET A 1 14.48 42.30 -30.75
CA MET A 1 14.57 40.93 -31.26
C MET A 1 14.42 40.04 -30.03
N ALA A 2 13.22 39.50 -29.79
CA ALA A 2 12.94 38.70 -28.61
C ALA A 2 13.82 37.45 -28.64
N ASP A 3 14.34 37.06 -27.48
CA ASP A 3 15.26 35.95 -27.28
C ASP A 3 14.59 34.62 -27.73
N LEU A 4 14.88 34.20 -28.97
CA LEU A 4 14.31 33.00 -29.58
C LEU A 4 14.92 31.71 -28.99
N ASP A 5 16.06 31.82 -28.29
CA ASP A 5 16.75 30.69 -27.69
C ASP A 5 16.01 30.16 -26.45
N GLY A 6 15.33 31.04 -25.70
CA GLY A 6 14.48 30.66 -24.57
C GLY A 6 13.23 29.86 -24.98
N GLN A 7 12.64 30.18 -26.15
CA GLN A 7 11.46 29.51 -26.67
C GLN A 7 11.81 28.09 -27.17
N ALA A 8 12.95 27.94 -27.87
CA ALA A 8 13.43 26.63 -28.33
C ALA A 8 13.74 25.68 -27.15
N GLY A 9 14.26 26.21 -26.03
CA GLY A 9 14.47 25.44 -24.80
C GLY A 9 13.16 24.94 -24.16
N LEU A 10 12.13 25.78 -24.17
CA LEU A 10 10.79 25.43 -23.68
C LEU A 10 10.13 24.37 -24.56
N ASP A 11 10.20 24.52 -25.89
CA ASP A 11 9.61 23.57 -26.84
C ASP A 11 10.25 22.19 -26.73
N ALA A 12 11.58 22.12 -26.65
CA ALA A 12 12.30 20.86 -26.43
C ALA A 12 11.96 20.21 -25.07
N TRP A 13 11.69 21.02 -24.04
CA TRP A 13 11.21 20.52 -22.74
C TRP A 13 9.78 19.98 -22.84
N MET A 14 8.88 20.71 -23.51
CA MET A 14 7.48 20.30 -23.70
C MET A 14 7.37 19.01 -24.52
N GLU A 15 8.17 18.86 -25.58
CA GLU A 15 8.21 17.62 -26.37
C GLU A 15 8.66 16.41 -25.54
N ARG A 16 9.67 16.57 -24.68
CA ARG A 16 10.08 15.51 -23.74
C ARG A 16 8.98 15.19 -22.74
N ALA A 17 8.33 16.20 -22.15
CA ALA A 17 7.21 16.01 -21.24
C ALA A 17 6.02 15.30 -21.91
N MET A 18 5.69 15.66 -23.14
CA MET A 18 4.62 15.00 -23.93
C MET A 18 4.96 13.55 -24.29
N ARG A 19 6.22 13.26 -24.64
CA ARG A 19 6.68 11.87 -24.87
C ARG A 19 6.70 11.05 -23.56
N ALA A 20 7.03 11.67 -22.43
CA ALA A 20 6.93 11.03 -21.12
C ALA A 20 5.47 10.72 -20.71
N LEU A 21 4.50 11.41 -21.31
CA LEU A 21 3.08 11.15 -21.18
C LEU A 21 2.52 10.13 -22.19
N ASP A 22 3.33 9.60 -23.11
CA ASP A 22 2.90 8.48 -23.96
C ASP A 22 2.53 7.25 -23.11
N ALA A 23 1.57 6.46 -23.59
CA ALA A 23 0.97 5.35 -22.84
C ALA A 23 2.01 4.30 -22.39
N GLY A 24 3.12 4.15 -23.11
CA GLY A 24 4.26 3.32 -22.69
C GLY A 24 4.94 3.83 -21.43
N THR A 25 5.40 5.08 -21.47
CA THR A 25 6.12 5.74 -20.38
C THR A 25 5.24 5.92 -19.15
N LEU A 26 3.98 6.35 -19.35
CA LEU A 26 3.01 6.52 -18.27
C LEU A 26 2.77 5.22 -17.48
N ARG A 27 2.71 4.06 -18.17
CA ARG A 27 2.59 2.76 -17.49
C ARG A 27 3.79 2.41 -16.63
N GLY A 28 4.99 2.82 -17.02
CA GLY A 28 6.21 2.69 -16.20
C GLY A 28 6.11 3.55 -14.94
N VAL A 29 5.83 4.84 -15.12
CA VAL A 29 5.66 5.83 -14.05
C VAL A 29 4.61 5.38 -13.02
N MET A 30 3.45 4.91 -13.48
CA MET A 30 2.38 4.43 -12.59
C MET A 30 2.79 3.20 -11.78
N ARG A 31 3.61 2.29 -12.36
CA ARG A 31 4.14 1.14 -11.63
C ARG A 31 5.15 1.55 -10.56
N ASP A 32 6.01 2.52 -10.85
CA ASP A 32 7.02 3.01 -9.92
C ASP A 32 6.40 3.77 -8.74
N ILE A 33 5.41 4.61 -9.03
CA ILE A 33 4.56 5.25 -8.03
C ILE A 33 3.92 4.18 -7.14
N ALA A 34 3.28 3.17 -7.74
CA ALA A 34 2.63 2.12 -6.96
C ALA A 34 3.60 1.26 -6.16
N ALA A 35 4.81 1.02 -6.67
CA ALA A 35 5.86 0.33 -5.93
C ALA A 35 6.27 1.13 -4.68
N THR A 36 6.36 2.45 -4.81
CA THR A 36 6.66 3.37 -3.70
C THR A 36 5.58 3.34 -2.64
N VAL A 37 4.32 3.45 -3.06
CA VAL A 37 3.15 3.41 -2.16
C VAL A 37 3.04 2.06 -1.46
N ARG A 38 3.27 0.96 -2.19
CA ARG A 38 3.30 -0.38 -1.62
C ARG A 38 4.39 -0.48 -0.55
N ARG A 39 5.61 -0.01 -0.80
CA ARG A 39 6.72 -0.05 0.19
C ARG A 39 6.33 0.70 1.47
N ARG A 40 5.72 1.87 1.35
CA ARG A 40 5.25 2.64 2.52
C ARG A 40 4.13 1.94 3.27
N THR A 41 3.18 1.36 2.57
CA THR A 41 2.12 0.52 3.17
C THR A 41 2.71 -0.67 3.93
N GLN A 42 3.70 -1.35 3.34
CA GLN A 42 4.41 -2.46 3.97
C GLN A 42 5.18 -2.04 5.22
N ALA A 43 5.78 -0.84 5.20
CA ALA A 43 6.46 -0.25 6.35
C ALA A 43 5.48 0.03 7.49
N ARG A 44 4.33 0.67 7.21
CA ARG A 44 3.25 0.89 8.20
C ARG A 44 2.75 -0.42 8.82
N MET A 45 2.51 -1.45 8.01
CA MET A 45 2.19 -2.80 8.50
C MET A 45 3.30 -3.40 9.37
N ALA A 46 4.56 -3.10 9.08
CA ALA A 46 5.71 -3.55 9.89
C ALA A 46 5.68 -2.92 11.28
N THR A 47 5.41 -1.62 11.34
CA THR A 47 5.38 -0.81 12.56
C THR A 47 4.04 -0.89 13.28
N GLN A 48 3.06 -1.64 12.75
CA GLN A 48 1.71 -1.78 13.31
C GLN A 48 0.97 -0.44 13.42
N THR A 49 1.12 0.43 12.41
CA THR A 49 0.48 1.74 12.36
C THR A 49 -0.50 1.85 11.18
N ALA A 50 -1.56 2.63 11.37
CA ALA A 50 -2.50 3.03 10.34
C ALA A 50 -1.91 4.12 9.43
N PRO A 51 -2.53 4.39 8.27
CA PRO A 51 -2.14 5.49 7.38
C PRO A 51 -2.06 6.84 8.10
N ASP A 52 -3.00 7.16 8.98
CA ASP A 52 -2.98 8.42 9.75
C ASP A 52 -1.86 8.50 10.81
N GLY A 53 -1.01 7.47 10.92
CA GLY A 53 0.09 7.40 11.86
C GLY A 53 -0.28 6.80 13.22
N THR A 54 -1.56 6.57 13.51
CA THR A 54 -1.98 6.00 14.79
C THR A 54 -1.59 4.51 14.90
N PRO A 55 -1.22 4.02 16.09
CA PRO A 55 -0.96 2.60 16.28
C PRO A 55 -2.27 1.80 16.19
N TRP A 56 -2.23 0.63 15.56
CA TRP A 56 -3.37 -0.27 15.57
C TRP A 56 -3.63 -0.85 16.95
N GLU A 57 -4.91 -1.13 17.23
CA GLU A 57 -5.27 -1.86 18.43
C GLU A 57 -4.52 -3.21 18.47
N PRO A 58 -3.83 -3.55 19.57
CA PRO A 58 -3.06 -4.77 19.70
C PRO A 58 -3.89 -6.02 19.42
N ARG A 59 -3.23 -7.09 18.97
CA ARG A 59 -3.85 -8.41 18.86
C ARG A 59 -4.23 -8.88 20.27
N ARG A 60 -5.49 -9.31 20.46
CA ARG A 60 -5.92 -9.99 21.69
C ARG A 60 -4.96 -11.15 22.00
N ALA A 61 -4.56 -11.26 23.27
CA ALA A 61 -3.70 -12.35 23.69
C ALA A 61 -4.40 -13.68 23.37
N GLN A 62 -3.71 -14.53 22.61
CA GLN A 62 -4.19 -15.89 22.39
C GLN A 62 -3.80 -16.66 23.66
N GLU A 63 -4.79 -17.02 24.47
CA GLU A 63 -4.60 -17.99 25.55
C GLU A 63 -4.14 -19.30 24.90
N THR A 64 -2.86 -19.63 25.03
CA THR A 64 -2.39 -20.98 24.73
C THR A 64 -2.30 -21.74 26.04
N ASP A 65 -3.07 -22.82 26.08
CA ASP A 65 -2.87 -24.10 26.75
C ASP A 65 -1.72 -24.16 27.78
N HIS A 66 -2.09 -24.48 29.02
CA HIS A 66 -1.21 -24.73 30.16
C HIS A 66 -0.45 -26.07 30.05
N ASN A 67 -0.10 -26.54 28.85
CA ASN A 67 0.61 -27.81 28.70
C ASN A 67 1.72 -27.74 27.64
N GLY A 68 2.96 -27.62 28.12
CA GLY A 68 4.16 -27.92 27.34
C GLY A 68 4.90 -26.73 26.71
N GLY A 69 5.76 -26.09 27.51
CA GLY A 69 7.13 -25.68 27.14
C GLY A 69 7.40 -24.74 25.95
N GLY A 70 6.40 -24.27 25.20
CA GLY A 70 6.60 -23.40 24.05
C GLY A 70 6.51 -21.92 24.43
N THR A 71 7.52 -21.11 24.09
CA THR A 71 7.51 -19.66 24.25
C THR A 71 6.23 -19.09 23.65
N VAL A 72 5.31 -18.67 24.51
CA VAL A 72 4.02 -18.12 24.12
C VAL A 72 4.29 -16.99 23.13
N ARG A 73 3.77 -17.08 21.89
CA ARG A 73 3.78 -15.98 20.90
C ARG A 73 2.84 -14.84 21.35
N ARG A 74 2.94 -14.41 22.61
CA ARG A 74 2.32 -13.20 23.16
C ARG A 74 2.87 -12.07 22.30
N ARG A 75 2.03 -11.43 21.47
CA ARG A 75 2.37 -10.27 20.62
C ARG A 75 3.05 -10.57 19.27
N ALA A 76 2.71 -11.65 18.58
CA ALA A 76 3.12 -11.78 17.17
C ALA A 76 2.56 -10.61 16.32
N ALA A 77 3.45 -9.82 15.72
CA ALA A 77 3.11 -8.71 14.83
C ALA A 77 2.06 -9.14 13.77
N MET A 78 1.02 -8.33 13.59
CA MET A 78 -0.06 -8.60 12.63
C MET A 78 0.38 -8.29 11.20
N MET A 79 -0.40 -8.75 10.23
CA MET A 79 -0.22 -8.49 8.79
C MET A 79 1.12 -8.93 8.19
N ARG A 80 1.93 -9.73 8.90
CA ARG A 80 3.18 -10.31 8.38
C ARG A 80 2.99 -11.08 7.08
N GLY A 81 1.85 -11.75 6.93
CA GLY A 81 1.43 -12.40 5.69
C GLY A 81 1.02 -11.38 4.64
N LEU A 82 -0.02 -10.60 4.95
CA LEU A 82 -0.60 -9.62 4.02
C LEU A 82 0.43 -8.62 3.46
N ARG A 83 1.42 -8.20 4.23
CA ARG A 83 2.46 -7.28 3.76
C ARG A 83 3.44 -7.87 2.73
N ARG A 84 3.47 -9.19 2.51
CA ARG A 84 4.44 -9.77 1.55
C ARG A 84 4.12 -9.30 0.13
N SER A 85 5.14 -8.93 -0.65
CA SER A 85 4.96 -8.41 -2.02
C SER A 85 4.19 -9.35 -2.96
N ARG A 86 4.27 -10.66 -2.74
CA ARG A 86 3.47 -11.65 -3.50
C ARG A 86 1.97 -11.66 -3.18
N ARG A 87 1.59 -11.11 -2.01
CA ARG A 87 0.20 -11.02 -1.52
C ARG A 87 -0.37 -9.61 -1.70
N LEU A 88 0.37 -8.56 -1.31
CA LEU A 88 0.04 -7.17 -1.61
C LEU A 88 0.49 -6.83 -3.04
N ARG A 89 -0.44 -7.00 -3.97
CA ARG A 89 -0.18 -6.92 -5.41
C ARG A 89 -0.38 -5.50 -5.92
N ILE A 90 0.38 -5.19 -6.95
CA ILE A 90 0.21 -3.98 -7.78
C ILE A 90 -0.38 -4.45 -9.11
N GLN A 91 -1.38 -3.73 -9.61
CA GLN A 91 -1.97 -3.97 -10.90
C GLN A 91 -2.06 -2.65 -11.65
N ALA A 92 -1.26 -2.51 -12.70
CA ALA A 92 -1.28 -1.33 -13.56
C ALA A 92 -2.00 -1.66 -14.88
N ALA A 93 -2.91 -0.79 -15.29
CA ALA A 93 -3.65 -0.89 -16.54
C ALA A 93 -3.82 0.51 -17.13
N GLY A 94 -3.11 0.78 -18.23
CA GLY A 94 -3.09 2.11 -18.86
C GLY A 94 -2.59 3.18 -17.89
N ASP A 95 -3.45 4.16 -17.65
CA ASP A 95 -3.26 5.30 -16.74
C ASP A 95 -3.66 5.00 -15.28
N ARG A 96 -4.11 3.78 -14.98
CA ARG A 96 -4.58 3.39 -13.65
C ARG A 96 -3.64 2.41 -12.98
N VAL A 97 -3.56 2.53 -11.65
CA VAL A 97 -2.89 1.53 -10.82
C VAL A 97 -3.69 1.23 -9.57
N ALA A 98 -3.81 -0.05 -9.26
CA ALA A 98 -4.45 -0.56 -8.06
C ALA A 98 -3.42 -1.30 -7.20
N ILE A 99 -3.55 -1.13 -5.88
CA ILE A 99 -2.73 -1.84 -4.88
C ILE A 99 -3.70 -2.54 -3.94
N GLY A 100 -3.51 -3.83 -3.72
CA GLY A 100 -4.37 -4.57 -2.80
C GLY A 100 -4.14 -6.07 -2.83
N TRP A 101 -5.15 -6.79 -2.34
CA TRP A 101 -5.15 -8.24 -2.26
C TRP A 101 -6.31 -8.82 -3.07
N ARG A 102 -6.25 -10.12 -3.34
CA ARG A 102 -7.31 -10.87 -4.04
C ARG A 102 -7.66 -12.13 -3.25
N GLY A 103 -8.84 -12.70 -3.53
CA GLY A 103 -9.31 -13.94 -2.91
C GLY A 103 -9.30 -13.88 -1.39
N ARG A 104 -8.82 -14.95 -0.74
CA ARG A 104 -8.76 -15.06 0.73
C ARG A 104 -7.97 -13.93 1.39
N ASP A 105 -6.83 -13.53 0.82
CA ASP A 105 -6.04 -12.42 1.37
C ASP A 105 -6.83 -11.10 1.31
N GLY A 106 -7.63 -10.90 0.26
CA GLY A 106 -8.54 -9.75 0.12
C GLY A 106 -9.62 -9.73 1.19
N ARG A 107 -10.27 -10.86 1.45
CA ARG A 107 -11.28 -11.00 2.51
C ARG A 107 -10.71 -10.66 3.89
N ILE A 108 -9.55 -11.22 4.23
CA ILE A 108 -8.86 -10.98 5.50
C ILE A 108 -8.44 -9.51 5.61
N ALA A 109 -7.89 -8.94 4.53
CA ALA A 109 -7.49 -7.53 4.51
C ALA A 109 -8.69 -6.60 4.70
N ALA A 110 -9.83 -6.88 4.05
CA ALA A 110 -11.05 -6.10 4.19
C ALA A 110 -11.61 -6.16 5.63
N LEU A 111 -11.69 -7.36 6.22
CA LEU A 111 -12.10 -7.56 7.61
C LEU A 111 -11.25 -6.73 8.56
N HIS A 112 -9.93 -6.74 8.38
CA HIS A 112 -9.06 -5.94 9.22
C HIS A 112 -9.15 -4.45 8.90
N HIS A 113 -9.28 -4.06 7.63
CA HIS A 113 -9.36 -2.65 7.23
C HIS A 113 -10.58 -1.97 7.84
N HIS A 114 -11.76 -2.57 7.69
CA HIS A 114 -13.03 -2.00 8.16
C HIS A 114 -13.40 -2.42 9.58
N GLY A 115 -12.75 -3.45 10.12
CA GLY A 115 -13.27 -4.16 11.29
C GLY A 115 -14.47 -5.03 10.91
N GLY A 116 -14.99 -5.78 11.88
CA GLY A 116 -16.19 -6.60 11.70
C GLY A 116 -16.11 -7.93 12.42
N ARG A 117 -17.10 -8.78 12.17
CA ARG A 117 -17.22 -10.12 12.78
C ARG A 117 -16.86 -11.19 11.77
N ASP A 118 -16.04 -12.16 12.17
CA ASP A 118 -15.71 -13.33 11.33
C ASP A 118 -15.55 -14.59 12.17
N HIS A 119 -15.65 -15.76 11.54
CA HIS A 119 -15.43 -17.05 12.20
C HIS A 119 -13.94 -17.28 12.46
N ILE A 120 -13.59 -17.64 13.70
CA ILE A 120 -12.20 -17.98 14.07
C ILE A 120 -11.75 -19.25 13.33
N VAL A 121 -12.67 -20.20 13.18
CA VAL A 121 -12.47 -21.43 12.40
C VAL A 121 -13.62 -21.54 11.42
N GLU A 122 -13.28 -21.65 10.14
CA GLU A 122 -14.23 -21.75 9.04
C GLU A 122 -15.18 -22.95 9.27
N GLY A 123 -16.48 -22.71 9.20
CA GLY A 123 -17.51 -23.73 9.46
C GLY A 123 -17.81 -24.03 10.94
N ARG A 124 -17.25 -23.28 11.90
CA ARG A 124 -17.53 -23.44 13.34
C ARG A 124 -18.28 -22.23 13.89
N PRO A 125 -19.17 -22.38 14.89
CA PRO A 125 -19.99 -21.29 15.44
C PRO A 125 -19.18 -20.20 16.16
N ARG A 126 -17.88 -20.44 16.41
CA ARG A 126 -17.02 -19.52 17.16
C ARG A 126 -16.62 -18.32 16.30
N THR A 127 -17.21 -17.16 16.56
CA THR A 127 -16.90 -15.88 15.91
C THR A 127 -16.03 -14.98 16.78
N ALA A 128 -15.31 -14.05 16.15
CA ALA A 128 -14.58 -12.97 16.81
C ALA A 128 -14.94 -11.63 16.19
N ASP A 129 -14.98 -10.60 17.05
CA ASP A 129 -15.06 -9.21 16.63
C ASP A 129 -13.65 -8.63 16.46
N TYR A 130 -13.39 -8.08 15.28
CA TYR A 130 -12.13 -7.48 14.88
C TYR A 130 -12.29 -5.97 14.84
N PRO A 131 -11.50 -5.21 15.62
CA PRO A 131 -11.50 -3.76 15.49
C PRO A 131 -10.85 -3.35 14.17
N ALA A 132 -11.28 -2.21 13.65
CA ALA A 132 -10.76 -1.63 12.42
C ALA A 132 -9.27 -1.30 12.55
N ARG A 133 -8.53 -1.68 11.53
CA ARG A 133 -7.09 -1.47 11.36
C ARG A 133 -6.88 -1.08 9.89
N PRO A 134 -7.16 0.19 9.53
CA PRO A 134 -7.02 0.65 8.16
C PRO A 134 -5.64 0.29 7.61
N LEU A 135 -5.62 -0.51 6.54
CA LEU A 135 -4.40 -1.07 5.96
C LEU A 135 -3.89 -0.25 4.76
N LEU A 136 -4.82 0.31 4.00
CA LEU A 136 -4.59 1.12 2.81
C LEU A 136 -5.10 2.52 3.11
N GLY A 137 -4.42 3.51 2.54
CA GLY A 137 -4.74 4.91 2.73
C GLY A 137 -3.56 5.77 2.36
N TRP A 138 -3.86 7.05 2.14
CA TRP A 138 -2.90 8.04 1.68
C TRP A 138 -2.68 9.06 2.78
N THR A 139 -1.42 9.27 3.15
CA THR A 139 -1.04 10.39 4.00
C THR A 139 -0.67 11.60 3.13
N PRO A 140 -0.66 12.83 3.70
CA PRO A 140 -0.11 13.98 2.99
C PRO A 140 1.31 13.73 2.47
N GLU A 141 2.15 13.03 3.24
CA GLU A 141 3.51 12.66 2.85
C GLU A 141 3.52 11.64 1.72
N ASP A 142 2.56 10.71 1.66
CA ASP A 142 2.43 9.78 0.54
C ASP A 142 2.10 10.54 -0.74
N ILE A 143 1.15 11.48 -0.67
CA ILE A 143 0.77 12.33 -1.79
C ILE A 143 1.97 13.17 -2.24
N ALA A 144 2.73 13.75 -1.32
CA ALA A 144 3.92 14.53 -1.64
C ALA A 144 5.00 13.71 -2.35
N VAL A 145 5.24 12.47 -1.89
CA VAL A 145 6.19 11.56 -2.55
C VAL A 145 5.73 11.17 -3.94
N VAL A 146 4.44 10.88 -4.13
CA VAL A 146 3.90 10.57 -5.45
C VAL A 146 4.01 11.76 -6.39
N ARG A 147 3.67 12.97 -5.94
CA ARG A 147 3.83 14.21 -6.72
C ARG A 147 5.28 14.43 -7.13
N ARG A 148 6.22 14.28 -6.21
CA ARG A 148 7.65 14.42 -6.50
C ARG A 148 8.12 13.39 -7.53
N ALA A 149 7.73 12.13 -7.38
CA ALA A 149 8.07 11.08 -8.33
C ALA A 149 7.52 11.41 -9.74
N LEU A 150 6.26 11.84 -9.82
CA LEU A 150 5.65 12.24 -11.09
C LEU A 150 6.41 13.40 -11.76
N VAL A 151 6.73 14.48 -11.02
CA VAL A 151 7.48 15.62 -11.57
C VAL A 151 8.84 15.17 -12.09
N LEU A 152 9.58 14.36 -11.32
CA LEU A 152 10.87 13.84 -11.76
C LEU A 152 10.74 13.07 -13.08
N HIS A 153 9.73 12.21 -13.23
CA HIS A 153 9.50 11.48 -14.46
C HIS A 153 9.11 12.36 -15.66
N LEU A 154 8.45 13.50 -15.43
CA LEU A 154 8.08 14.44 -16.49
C LEU A 154 9.26 15.33 -16.94
N THR A 155 10.28 15.47 -16.09
CA THR A 155 11.45 16.31 -16.35
C THR A 155 12.73 15.52 -16.65
N SER A 156 12.67 14.19 -16.62
CA SER A 156 13.78 13.28 -16.97
C SER A 156 13.84 13.07 -18.48
#